data_AF-A0A532E8J8-F1
#
_entry.id   AF-A0A532E8J8-F1
#
_cell.length_a   1.000
_cell.length_b   1.000
_cell.length_c   1.000
_cell.angle_alpha   90.00
_cell.angle_beta   90.00
_cell.angle_gamma   90.00
#
_symmetry.space_group_name_H-M   'P 1'
#
loop_
_entity.id
_entity.type
_entity.pdbx_description
1 polymer ?
#
loop_
_entity_poly.entity_id
_entity_poly.type
_entity_poly.pdbx_seq_one_letter_code
_entity_poly.pdbx_strand_id
1 'polypeptide(L)'
;MRRSQPVLDAQIAQAKQDLTDIEVQLTKWRDESELVGRDLDGQRLRQRQLAAEGEVVTAETLRQARAKRSEEWTAIRRTYIDRTGGTDQLALGFDATKALPETYEAAVGEADRQADLLRADTKRAAGLEECSVRIEQMELRRQELAGEMAALRAKRDGLQGAWRQRLTQAGLPDLDPETLREWQGHRHEALQLVERVTALRADRDRLLADATGSVGAIIEGLRAVGCSPAATQAGEAEQLSALIEQAVRWEQSATEAEAEQQARLKTAHSQRIEREKVGRQVSETEAERRRHLDGLQSWHTRLFLSGGAPPEALKSRLDELDGLARQASALAEAQQRKAQLQAVVDDLMTQGAQVAELLGEAVPTVLDDFADRLRKRLAVSRQHQQEGHALIRDRTKAQEKKRQAAAAQVTEAALLAGLCTRAKGATIDQLPELEEQAAKKRELRKSLALLRQQLANASPQSEGELRARLAGLDVPALEGERERCRTETWSVPCQRSGACQCGRGVRAPRSGGVR
;
A
#
# COMPACT_ATOMS: atom_id res chain seq x y z
N MET A 1 40.84 -37.78 72.36
CA MET A 1 39.48 -37.22 72.13
C MET A 1 38.51 -38.17 71.41
N ARG A 2 38.86 -38.78 70.27
CA ARG A 2 37.90 -39.66 69.53
C ARG A 2 37.59 -41.01 70.21
N ARG A 3 38.45 -41.49 71.12
CA ARG A 3 38.28 -42.79 71.81
C ARG A 3 37.52 -42.72 73.14
N SER A 4 37.26 -41.52 73.68
CA SER A 4 36.53 -41.37 74.95
C SER A 4 35.02 -41.42 74.68
N GLN A 5 34.29 -42.17 75.51
CA GLN A 5 32.84 -42.31 75.41
C GLN A 5 32.16 -41.27 76.31
N PRO A 6 31.12 -40.55 75.84
CA PRO A 6 30.39 -39.62 76.69
C PRO A 6 29.60 -40.39 77.75
N VAL A 7 29.64 -39.90 78.98
CA VAL A 7 28.75 -40.30 80.07
C VAL A 7 27.41 -39.59 79.88
N LEU A 8 26.30 -40.24 80.21
CA LEU A 8 24.97 -39.66 80.01
C LEU A 8 24.72 -38.50 80.98
N ASP A 9 24.03 -37.45 80.53
CA ASP A 9 23.69 -36.29 81.37
C ASP A 9 22.94 -36.65 82.65
N ALA A 10 22.08 -37.68 82.58
CA ALA A 10 21.37 -38.21 83.74
C ALA A 10 22.34 -38.79 84.80
N GLN A 11 23.41 -39.44 84.36
CA GLN A 11 24.42 -40.01 85.26
C GLN A 11 25.29 -38.91 85.88
N ILE A 12 25.58 -37.85 85.13
CA ILE A 12 26.27 -36.65 85.64
C ILE A 12 25.41 -35.95 86.69
N ALA A 13 24.12 -35.74 86.39
CA ALA A 13 23.17 -35.11 87.29
C ALA A 13 22.98 -35.92 88.59
N GLN A 14 22.87 -37.24 88.49
CA GLN A 14 22.75 -38.12 89.66
C GLN A 14 24.00 -38.05 90.55
N ALA A 15 25.19 -38.13 89.95
CA ALA A 15 26.44 -38.06 90.72
C ALA A 15 26.62 -36.72 91.43
N LYS A 16 26.21 -35.62 90.77
CA LYS A 16 26.17 -34.30 91.41
C LYS A 16 25.21 -34.31 92.61
N GLN A 17 23.97 -34.75 92.39
CA GLN A 17 22.93 -34.74 93.40
C GLN A 17 23.35 -35.53 94.64
N ASP A 18 23.84 -36.76 94.45
CA ASP A 18 24.28 -37.62 95.54
C ASP A 18 25.43 -36.99 96.37
N LEU A 19 26.35 -36.27 95.73
CA LEU A 19 27.44 -35.57 96.42
C LEU A 19 26.94 -34.35 97.18
N THR A 20 26.10 -33.51 96.56
CA THR A 20 25.49 -32.35 97.23
C THR A 20 24.62 -32.75 98.41
N ASP A 21 23.84 -33.83 98.29
CA ASP A 21 22.97 -34.31 99.37
C ASP A 21 23.79 -34.74 100.59
N ILE A 22 24.92 -35.42 100.37
CA ILE A 22 25.85 -35.80 101.45
C ILE A 22 26.53 -34.57 102.05
N GLU A 23 26.94 -33.60 101.23
CA GLU A 23 27.56 -32.36 101.73
C GLU A 23 26.59 -31.56 102.62
N VAL A 24 25.32 -31.42 102.20
CA VAL A 24 24.27 -30.77 102.98
C VAL A 24 24.01 -31.52 104.30
N GLN A 25 24.01 -32.85 104.29
CA GLN A 25 23.89 -33.63 105.53
C GLN A 25 25.11 -33.43 106.43
N LEU A 26 26.32 -33.44 105.88
CA LEU A 26 27.55 -33.22 106.65
C LEU A 26 27.61 -31.83 107.29
N THR A 27 27.16 -30.78 106.60
CA THR A 27 27.06 -29.45 107.20
C THR A 27 26.03 -29.42 108.33
N LYS A 28 24.85 -30.02 108.10
CA LYS A 28 23.81 -30.11 109.14
C LYS A 28 24.30 -30.80 110.42
N TRP A 29 24.95 -31.96 110.30
CA TRP A 29 25.45 -32.70 111.46
C TRP A 29 26.65 -32.00 112.13
N ARG A 30 27.45 -31.26 111.37
CA ARG A 30 28.51 -30.41 111.92
C ARG A 30 27.91 -29.30 112.79
N ASP A 31 26.91 -28.59 112.27
CA ASP A 31 26.25 -27.50 112.99
C ASP A 31 25.57 -28.01 114.28
N GLU A 32 24.93 -29.19 114.22
CA GLU A 32 24.35 -29.85 115.40
C GLU A 32 25.44 -30.26 116.41
N SER A 33 26.56 -30.81 115.94
CA SER A 33 27.69 -31.16 116.81
C SER A 33 28.31 -29.94 117.48
N GLU A 34 28.37 -28.79 116.80
CA GLU A 34 28.84 -27.53 117.38
C GLU A 34 27.87 -27.00 118.43
N LEU A 35 26.55 -27.08 118.17
CA LEU A 35 25.52 -26.68 119.12
C LEU A 35 25.59 -27.52 120.41
N VAL A 36 25.60 -28.85 120.28
CA VAL A 36 25.75 -29.78 121.41
C VAL A 36 27.07 -29.54 122.15
N GLY A 37 28.15 -29.21 121.42
CA GLY A 37 29.44 -28.84 122.01
C GLY A 37 29.35 -27.58 122.89
N ARG A 38 28.71 -26.51 122.39
CA ARG A 38 28.50 -25.28 123.16
C ARG A 38 27.64 -25.51 124.40
N ASP A 39 26.56 -26.29 124.25
CA ASP A 39 25.67 -26.63 125.36
C ASP A 39 26.38 -27.48 126.42
N LEU A 40 27.21 -28.44 126.00
CA LEU A 40 28.04 -29.27 126.87
C LEU A 40 29.03 -28.42 127.68
N ASP A 41 29.72 -27.48 127.03
CA ASP A 41 30.63 -26.55 127.70
C ASP A 41 29.88 -25.66 128.70
N GLY A 42 28.65 -25.24 128.36
CA GLY A 42 27.74 -24.54 129.27
C GLY A 42 27.37 -25.37 130.51
N GLN A 43 27.03 -26.65 130.34
CA GLN A 43 26.73 -27.54 131.47
C GLN A 43 27.96 -27.85 132.33
N ARG A 44 29.13 -28.03 131.72
CA ARG A 44 30.40 -28.20 132.44
C ARG A 44 30.78 -26.97 133.25
N LEU A 45 30.55 -25.77 132.72
CA LEU A 45 30.75 -24.53 133.44
C LEU A 45 29.80 -24.43 134.64
N ARG A 46 28.51 -24.75 134.45
CA ARG A 46 27.51 -24.79 135.52
C ARG A 46 27.87 -25.80 136.61
N GLN A 47 28.34 -26.99 136.23
CA GLN A 47 28.81 -28.01 137.16
C GLN A 47 30.01 -27.51 137.98
N ARG A 48 31.00 -26.85 137.34
CA ARG A 48 32.16 -26.26 138.04
C ARG A 48 31.74 -25.14 139.01
N GLN A 49 30.78 -24.31 138.63
CA GLN A 49 30.25 -23.26 139.50
C GLN A 49 29.59 -23.85 140.75
N LEU A 50 28.73 -24.85 140.57
CA LEU A 50 28.06 -25.55 141.67
C LEU A 50 29.06 -26.26 142.61
N ALA A 51 30.18 -26.76 142.07
CA ALA A 51 31.25 -27.40 142.83
C ALA A 51 32.21 -26.42 143.55
N ALA A 52 32.33 -25.18 143.07
CA ALA A 52 33.25 -24.18 143.63
C ALA A 52 32.75 -23.56 144.95
N GLU A 53 31.45 -23.61 145.24
CA GLU A 53 30.80 -23.01 146.41
C GLU A 53 31.01 -23.81 147.74
N GLY A 54 31.89 -24.81 147.76
CA GLY A 54 32.25 -25.59 148.96
C GLY A 54 32.18 -27.11 148.74
N GLU A 55 32.48 -27.89 149.78
CA GLU A 55 32.39 -29.36 149.74
C GLU A 55 30.94 -29.80 149.46
N VAL A 56 30.68 -30.36 148.28
CA VAL A 56 29.35 -30.89 147.93
C VAL A 56 29.33 -32.39 148.12
N VAL A 57 28.55 -32.83 149.09
CA VAL A 57 28.24 -34.24 149.30
C VAL A 57 27.11 -34.62 148.35
N THR A 58 27.31 -35.62 147.48
CA THR A 58 26.26 -36.18 146.64
C THR A 58 25.58 -37.36 147.33
N ALA A 59 24.47 -37.82 146.76
CA ALA A 59 23.80 -39.03 147.26
C ALA A 59 24.72 -40.26 147.19
N GLU A 60 25.69 -40.28 146.25
CA GLU A 60 26.65 -41.36 146.09
C GLU A 60 27.79 -41.30 147.12
N THR A 61 28.37 -40.13 147.39
CA THR A 61 29.42 -40.01 148.43
C THR A 61 28.85 -40.34 149.82
N LEU A 62 27.62 -39.92 150.12
CA LEU A 62 26.93 -40.31 151.35
C LEU A 62 26.67 -41.82 151.41
N ARG A 63 26.34 -42.45 150.27
CA ARG A 63 26.16 -43.91 150.18
C ARG A 63 27.47 -44.64 150.49
N GLN A 64 28.59 -44.16 149.94
CA GLN A 64 29.92 -44.71 150.20
C GLN A 64 30.36 -44.52 151.66
N ALA A 65 30.15 -43.35 152.25
CA ALA A 65 30.43 -43.11 153.67
C ALA A 65 29.57 -43.99 154.59
N ARG A 66 28.28 -44.17 154.28
CA ARG A 66 27.39 -45.10 155.01
C ARG A 66 27.79 -46.56 154.82
N ALA A 67 28.28 -46.94 153.64
CA ALA A 67 28.81 -48.28 153.37
C ALA A 67 30.07 -48.54 154.22
N LYS A 68 31.03 -47.61 154.20
CA LYS A 68 32.24 -47.67 155.03
C LYS A 68 31.92 -47.75 156.53
N ARG A 69 31.01 -46.89 157.03
CA ARG A 69 30.49 -46.96 158.40
C ARG A 69 29.90 -48.34 158.72
N SER A 70 29.15 -48.92 157.78
CA SER A 70 28.52 -50.23 157.97
C SER A 70 29.54 -51.38 157.92
N GLU A 71 30.56 -51.28 157.08
CA GLU A 71 31.71 -52.20 157.02
C GLU A 71 32.51 -52.17 158.33
N GLU A 72 32.82 -50.97 158.84
CA GLU A 72 33.54 -50.78 160.11
C GLU A 72 32.70 -51.21 161.32
N TRP A 73 31.38 -50.97 161.31
CA TRP A 73 30.48 -51.53 162.33
C TRP A 73 30.51 -53.06 162.31
N THR A 74 30.48 -53.65 161.12
CA THR A 74 30.56 -55.10 160.97
C THR A 74 31.89 -55.64 161.50
N ALA A 75 32.99 -54.91 161.27
CA ALA A 75 34.30 -55.24 161.83
C ALA A 75 34.32 -55.14 163.37
N ILE A 76 33.79 -54.07 163.97
CA ILE A 76 33.69 -53.93 165.43
C ILE A 76 32.82 -55.04 166.04
N ARG A 77 31.65 -55.29 165.46
CA ARG A 77 30.72 -56.31 165.96
C ARG A 77 31.37 -57.70 165.96
N ARG A 78 32.11 -58.06 164.91
CA ARG A 78 32.86 -59.32 164.82
C ARG A 78 33.96 -59.44 165.89
N THR A 79 34.67 -58.35 166.17
CA THR A 79 35.82 -58.35 167.09
C THR A 79 35.39 -58.28 168.57
N TYR A 80 34.41 -57.45 168.93
CA TYR A 80 34.08 -57.17 170.34
C TYR A 80 32.81 -57.84 170.86
N ILE A 81 31.81 -58.06 170.00
CA ILE A 81 30.48 -58.58 170.40
C ILE A 81 30.41 -60.07 170.12
N ASP A 82 30.59 -60.45 168.85
CA ASP A 82 30.45 -61.84 168.41
C ASP A 82 31.73 -62.65 168.74
N ARG A 83 32.85 -61.97 169.07
CA ARG A 83 34.17 -62.55 169.42
C ARG A 83 34.65 -63.64 168.45
N THR A 84 34.33 -63.48 167.17
CA THR A 84 34.68 -64.41 166.10
C THR A 84 35.90 -63.93 165.29
N GLY A 85 36.43 -62.74 165.59
CA GLY A 85 37.67 -62.22 165.02
C GLY A 85 38.91 -62.69 165.78
N GLY A 86 39.81 -63.41 165.11
CA GLY A 86 41.11 -63.80 165.65
C GLY A 86 42.00 -62.59 165.92
N THR A 87 42.54 -62.51 167.14
CA THR A 87 43.45 -61.47 167.65
C THR A 87 44.88 -61.60 167.11
N ASP A 88 45.06 -61.88 165.80
CA ASP A 88 46.37 -62.21 165.22
C ASP A 88 46.83 -61.30 164.07
N GLN A 89 46.19 -60.14 163.87
CA GLN A 89 46.65 -59.16 162.88
C GLN A 89 46.70 -57.72 163.39
N LEU A 90 47.17 -57.52 164.63
CA LEU A 90 47.52 -56.20 165.16
C LEU A 90 49.01 -56.14 165.46
N ALA A 91 49.82 -56.35 164.43
CA ALA A 91 51.26 -56.14 164.47
C ALA A 91 51.56 -54.81 163.77
N LEU A 92 51.82 -53.77 164.58
CA LEU A 92 52.71 -52.61 164.37
C LEU A 92 52.15 -51.40 165.15
N GLY A 93 52.54 -51.30 166.42
CA GLY A 93 52.67 -50.01 167.14
C GLY A 93 51.42 -49.13 167.34
N PHE A 94 50.24 -49.56 166.90
CA PHE A 94 48.95 -48.90 167.18
C PHE A 94 48.13 -49.81 168.10
N ASP A 95 47.59 -49.25 169.16
CA ASP A 95 46.73 -49.92 170.14
C ASP A 95 45.41 -50.30 169.45
N ALA A 96 45.41 -51.37 168.67
CA ALA A 96 44.33 -51.60 167.71
C ALA A 96 43.09 -52.26 168.32
N THR A 97 43.13 -52.52 169.63
CA THR A 97 41.95 -52.62 170.49
C THR A 97 41.30 -51.27 170.85
N LYS A 98 41.96 -50.14 170.58
CA LYS A 98 41.41 -48.77 170.71
C LYS A 98 41.24 -48.07 169.36
N ALA A 99 42.07 -48.39 168.36
CA ALA A 99 41.99 -47.77 167.04
C ALA A 99 40.72 -48.16 166.25
N LEU A 100 40.19 -49.40 166.38
CA LEU A 100 38.98 -49.81 165.66
C LEU A 100 37.74 -48.98 166.08
N PRO A 101 37.43 -48.86 167.40
CA PRO A 101 36.36 -47.98 167.86
C PRO A 101 36.53 -46.53 167.39
N GLU A 102 37.74 -45.97 167.48
CA GLU A 102 38.03 -44.60 167.03
C GLU A 102 37.82 -44.42 165.51
N THR A 103 38.21 -45.40 164.69
CA THR A 103 37.97 -45.34 163.23
C THR A 103 36.48 -45.40 162.88
N TYR A 104 35.71 -46.23 163.57
CA TYR A 104 34.26 -46.29 163.39
C TYR A 104 33.56 -45.02 163.87
N GLU A 105 33.93 -44.48 165.03
CA GLU A 105 33.41 -43.20 165.50
C GLU A 105 33.70 -42.07 164.50
N ALA A 106 34.90 -42.08 163.89
CA ALA A 106 35.24 -41.16 162.81
C ALA A 106 34.40 -41.41 161.55
N ALA A 107 34.13 -42.65 161.14
CA ALA A 107 33.27 -42.95 159.98
C ALA A 107 31.77 -42.68 160.23
N VAL A 108 31.29 -42.84 161.46
CA VAL A 108 29.95 -42.40 161.88
C VAL A 108 29.87 -40.88 161.81
N GLY A 109 30.83 -40.18 162.43
CA GLY A 109 30.91 -38.72 162.39
C GLY A 109 31.00 -38.17 160.97
N GLU A 110 31.75 -38.83 160.09
CA GLU A 110 31.86 -38.45 158.68
C GLU A 110 30.57 -38.75 157.90
N ALA A 111 29.91 -39.89 158.12
CA ALA A 111 28.63 -40.20 157.46
C ALA A 111 27.49 -39.27 157.92
N ASP A 112 27.48 -38.86 159.19
CA ASP A 112 26.49 -37.92 159.74
C ASP A 112 26.78 -36.49 159.28
N ARG A 113 28.06 -36.06 159.31
CA ARG A 113 28.51 -34.79 158.70
C ARG A 113 28.10 -34.71 157.24
N GLN A 114 28.30 -35.78 156.47
CA GLN A 114 27.90 -35.86 155.07
C GLN A 114 26.37 -35.85 154.90
N ALA A 115 25.61 -36.49 155.78
CA ALA A 115 24.14 -36.46 155.74
C ALA A 115 23.58 -35.05 156.02
N ASP A 116 24.21 -34.32 156.95
CA ASP A 116 23.85 -32.94 157.29
C ASP A 116 24.22 -31.96 156.17
N LEU A 117 25.42 -32.11 155.59
CA LEU A 117 25.84 -31.34 154.41
C LEU A 117 24.92 -31.61 153.21
N LEU A 118 24.57 -32.87 152.93
CA LEU A 118 23.63 -33.21 151.86
C LEU A 118 22.23 -32.61 152.11
N ARG A 119 21.77 -32.54 153.37
CA ARG A 119 20.48 -31.93 153.72
C ARG A 119 20.49 -30.40 153.58
N ALA A 120 21.56 -29.75 154.02
CA ALA A 120 21.74 -28.31 153.87
C ALA A 120 21.80 -27.91 152.38
N ASP A 121 22.47 -28.71 151.56
CA ASP A 121 22.78 -28.41 150.16
C ASP A 121 22.02 -29.30 149.15
N THR A 122 20.84 -29.82 149.52
CA THR A 122 20.02 -30.69 148.65
C THR A 122 19.82 -30.18 147.23
N LYS A 123 19.56 -28.87 147.06
CA LYS A 123 19.39 -28.24 145.75
C LYS A 123 20.67 -28.24 144.92
N ARG A 124 21.83 -28.05 145.54
CA ARG A 124 23.14 -28.06 144.87
C ARG A 124 23.53 -29.48 144.47
N ALA A 125 23.33 -30.45 145.36
CA ALA A 125 23.56 -31.87 145.06
C ALA A 125 22.65 -32.36 143.91
N ALA A 126 21.36 -32.01 143.91
CA ALA A 126 20.46 -32.32 142.81
C ALA A 126 20.87 -31.63 141.49
N GLY A 127 21.30 -30.37 141.55
CA GLY A 127 21.79 -29.63 140.39
C GLY A 127 23.08 -30.20 139.79
N LEU A 128 24.00 -30.73 140.62
CA LEU A 128 25.21 -31.41 140.15
C LEU A 128 24.91 -32.74 139.46
N GLU A 129 23.99 -33.53 140.01
CA GLU A 129 23.54 -34.79 139.39
C GLU A 129 22.74 -34.54 138.10
N GLU A 130 21.93 -33.49 138.04
CA GLU A 130 21.26 -33.09 136.79
C GLU A 130 22.28 -32.67 135.73
N CYS A 131 23.30 -31.89 136.13
CA CYS A 131 24.39 -31.51 135.22
C CYS A 131 25.22 -32.73 134.77
N SER A 132 25.52 -33.68 135.66
CA SER A 132 26.30 -34.89 135.30
C SER A 132 25.53 -35.75 134.30
N VAL A 133 24.26 -36.04 134.55
CA VAL A 133 23.41 -36.81 133.64
C VAL A 133 23.27 -36.10 132.28
N ARG A 134 23.11 -34.77 132.28
CA ARG A 134 23.00 -33.99 131.04
C ARG A 134 24.32 -33.94 130.27
N ILE A 135 25.46 -33.87 130.97
CA ILE A 135 26.80 -33.96 130.37
C ILE A 135 26.99 -35.32 129.73
N GLU A 136 26.66 -36.42 130.41
CA GLU A 136 26.75 -37.78 129.86
C GLU A 136 25.87 -37.95 128.61
N GLN A 137 24.64 -37.44 128.65
CA GLN A 137 23.74 -37.46 127.49
C GLN A 137 24.29 -36.65 126.30
N MET A 138 24.83 -35.46 126.54
CA MET A 138 25.42 -34.62 125.50
C MET A 138 26.72 -35.21 124.93
N GLU A 139 27.54 -35.84 125.77
CA GLU A 139 28.74 -36.56 125.35
C GLU A 139 28.39 -37.77 124.49
N LEU A 140 27.38 -38.55 124.90
CA LEU A 140 26.86 -39.66 124.10
C LEU A 140 26.35 -39.16 122.75
N ARG A 141 25.51 -38.10 122.73
CA ARG A 141 25.00 -37.51 121.48
C ARG A 141 26.13 -37.02 120.56
N ARG A 142 27.18 -36.43 121.13
CA ARG A 142 28.35 -35.98 120.36
C ARG A 142 29.13 -37.16 119.78
N GLN A 143 29.24 -38.28 120.48
CA GLN A 143 29.84 -39.51 119.96
C GLN A 143 29.00 -40.10 118.81
N GLU A 144 27.67 -40.12 118.95
CA GLU A 144 26.75 -40.55 117.87
C GLU A 144 26.92 -39.68 116.62
N LEU A 145 26.88 -38.34 116.78
CA LEU A 145 27.07 -37.39 115.69
C LEU A 145 28.44 -37.56 115.00
N ALA A 146 29.49 -37.84 115.78
CA ALA A 146 30.82 -38.14 115.22
C ALA A 146 30.81 -39.42 114.38
N GLY A 147 30.10 -40.46 114.83
CA GLY A 147 29.89 -41.70 114.06
C GLY A 147 29.10 -41.48 112.77
N GLU A 148 28.00 -40.72 112.83
CA GLU A 148 27.19 -40.37 111.66
C GLU A 148 27.98 -39.56 110.63
N MET A 149 28.75 -38.55 111.07
CA MET A 149 29.63 -37.79 110.19
C MET A 149 30.74 -38.65 109.56
N ALA A 150 31.31 -39.60 110.31
CA ALA A 150 32.32 -40.52 109.78
C ALA A 150 31.71 -41.45 108.71
N ALA A 151 30.51 -41.98 108.95
CA ALA A 151 29.79 -42.81 107.98
C ALA A 151 29.46 -42.03 106.69
N LEU A 152 29.01 -40.78 106.81
CA LEU A 152 28.74 -39.92 105.65
C LEU A 152 30.02 -39.57 104.86
N ARG A 153 31.15 -39.33 105.53
CA ARG A 153 32.45 -39.13 104.86
C ARG A 153 32.88 -40.38 104.09
N ALA A 154 32.75 -41.56 104.68
CA ALA A 154 33.04 -42.82 103.99
C ALA A 154 32.12 -43.03 102.77
N LYS A 155 30.83 -42.69 102.90
CA LYS A 155 29.87 -42.74 101.78
C LYS A 155 30.25 -41.76 100.66
N ARG A 156 30.63 -40.52 101.00
CA ARG A 156 31.15 -39.53 100.04
C ARG A 156 32.36 -40.07 99.28
N ASP A 157 33.34 -40.62 99.99
CA ASP A 157 34.56 -41.14 99.38
C ASP A 157 34.27 -42.34 98.46
N GLY A 158 33.32 -43.20 98.85
CA GLY A 158 32.83 -44.28 98.01
C GLY A 158 32.19 -43.79 96.70
N LEU A 159 31.34 -42.76 96.77
CA LEU A 159 30.71 -42.17 95.58
C LEU A 159 31.73 -41.47 94.68
N GLN A 160 32.67 -40.71 95.26
CA GLN A 160 33.76 -40.09 94.49
C GLN A 160 34.65 -41.14 93.83
N GLY A 161 34.96 -42.24 94.52
CA GLY A 161 35.70 -43.37 93.95
C GLY A 161 34.95 -44.04 92.79
N ALA A 162 33.65 -44.33 92.98
CA ALA A 162 32.81 -44.92 91.93
C ALA A 162 32.68 -43.99 90.70
N TRP A 163 32.57 -42.67 90.93
CA TRP A 163 32.58 -41.67 89.89
C TRP A 163 33.88 -41.68 89.09
N ARG A 164 35.03 -41.59 89.76
CA ARG A 164 36.36 -41.66 89.13
C ARG A 164 36.57 -42.93 88.31
N GLN A 165 36.12 -44.07 88.83
CA GLN A 165 36.21 -45.34 88.13
C GLN A 165 35.39 -45.32 86.83
N ARG A 166 34.17 -44.77 86.88
CA ARG A 166 33.32 -44.60 85.69
C ARG A 166 33.98 -43.71 84.64
N LEU A 167 34.60 -42.59 85.05
CA LEU A 167 35.34 -41.72 84.14
C LEU A 167 36.52 -42.43 83.50
N THR A 168 37.28 -43.18 84.29
CA THR A 168 38.43 -43.95 83.80
C THR A 168 38.01 -45.01 82.77
N GLN A 169 36.91 -45.73 83.02
CA GLN A 169 36.35 -46.72 82.08
C GLN A 169 35.90 -46.08 80.76
N ALA A 170 35.36 -44.86 80.83
CA ALA A 170 34.96 -44.08 79.66
C ALA A 170 36.14 -43.38 78.94
N GLY A 171 37.36 -43.49 79.48
CA GLY A 171 38.54 -42.78 78.97
C GLY A 171 38.46 -41.26 79.13
N LEU A 172 37.76 -40.80 80.16
CA LEU A 172 37.54 -39.40 80.51
C LEU A 172 38.51 -38.94 81.61
N PRO A 173 38.89 -37.65 81.64
CA PRO A 173 39.72 -37.08 82.71
C PRO A 173 38.97 -37.10 84.05
N ASP A 174 39.72 -37.16 85.17
CA ASP A 174 39.16 -37.06 86.53
C ASP A 174 38.68 -35.62 86.78
N LEU A 175 37.39 -35.40 86.52
CA LEU A 175 36.70 -34.12 86.69
C LEU A 175 35.48 -34.31 87.59
N ASP A 176 35.08 -33.26 88.29
CA ASP A 176 33.80 -33.22 88.98
C ASP A 176 32.64 -33.23 87.96
N PRO A 177 31.42 -33.60 88.38
CA PRO A 177 30.28 -33.72 87.48
C PRO A 177 29.98 -32.47 86.63
N GLU A 178 30.06 -31.26 87.17
CA GLU A 178 29.72 -30.05 86.40
C GLU A 178 30.82 -29.69 85.40
N THR A 179 32.09 -29.72 85.81
CA THR A 179 33.21 -29.50 84.88
C THR A 179 33.23 -30.56 83.78
N LEU A 180 32.82 -31.81 84.07
CA LEU A 180 32.70 -32.84 83.05
C LEU A 180 31.63 -32.50 82.01
N ARG A 181 30.47 -31.95 82.42
CA ARG A 181 29.40 -31.56 81.49
C ARG A 181 29.89 -30.49 80.53
N GLU A 182 30.51 -29.44 81.04
CA GLU A 182 31.10 -28.37 80.22
C GLU A 182 32.16 -28.92 79.26
N TRP A 183 33.06 -29.76 79.77
CA TRP A 183 34.09 -30.40 78.95
C TRP A 183 33.49 -31.27 77.83
N GLN A 184 32.42 -32.02 78.10
CA GLN A 184 31.74 -32.82 77.08
C GLN A 184 31.07 -31.95 76.02
N GLY A 185 30.48 -30.82 76.41
CA GLY A 185 29.94 -29.82 75.49
C GLY A 185 31.02 -29.27 74.55
N HIS A 186 32.13 -28.77 75.10
CA HIS A 186 33.25 -28.29 74.30
C HIS A 186 33.88 -29.36 73.40
N ARG A 187 33.97 -30.61 73.88
CA ARG A 187 34.42 -31.73 73.06
C ARG A 187 33.48 -31.97 71.88
N HIS A 188 32.17 -31.91 72.09
CA HIS A 188 31.18 -32.09 71.02
C HIS A 188 31.32 -31.01 69.95
N GLU A 189 31.40 -29.75 70.36
CA GLU A 189 31.63 -28.61 69.46
C GLU A 189 32.94 -28.76 68.67
N ALA A 190 34.03 -29.14 69.34
CA ALA A 190 35.32 -29.36 68.70
C ALA A 190 35.25 -30.49 67.65
N LEU A 191 34.52 -31.59 67.93
CA LEU A 191 34.33 -32.66 66.96
C LEU A 191 33.48 -32.23 65.76
N GLN A 192 32.40 -31.49 65.97
CA GLN A 192 31.59 -30.92 64.89
C GLN A 192 32.41 -29.96 64.01
N LEU A 193 33.27 -29.13 64.62
CA LEU A 193 34.17 -28.25 63.88
C LEU A 193 35.16 -29.04 63.03
N VAL A 194 35.74 -30.11 63.58
CA VAL A 194 36.65 -30.99 62.82
C VAL A 194 35.90 -31.64 61.65
N GLU A 195 34.69 -32.17 61.86
CA GLU A 195 33.87 -32.75 60.80
C GLU A 195 33.56 -31.73 59.69
N ARG A 196 33.13 -30.52 60.07
CA ARG A 196 32.87 -29.42 59.13
C ARG A 196 34.12 -29.03 58.34
N VAL A 197 35.27 -28.91 58.99
CA VAL A 197 36.54 -28.60 58.31
C VAL A 197 36.93 -29.73 57.36
N THR A 198 36.72 -30.99 57.73
CA THR A 198 37.00 -32.12 56.84
C THR A 198 36.08 -32.13 55.62
N ALA A 199 34.79 -31.82 55.79
CA ALA A 199 33.85 -31.71 54.68
C ALA A 199 34.24 -30.57 53.72
N LEU A 200 34.53 -29.38 54.26
CA LEU A 200 34.96 -28.22 53.46
C LEU A 200 36.26 -28.48 52.69
N ARG A 201 37.20 -29.24 53.28
CA ARG A 201 38.42 -29.65 52.57
C ARG A 201 38.12 -30.61 51.44
N ALA A 202 37.26 -31.60 51.67
CA ALA A 202 36.85 -32.54 50.62
C ALA A 202 36.13 -31.81 49.46
N ASP A 203 35.24 -30.85 49.77
CA ASP A 203 34.55 -30.04 48.78
C ASP A 203 35.53 -29.18 47.96
N ARG A 204 36.49 -28.53 48.64
CA ARG A 204 37.56 -27.79 47.96
C ARG A 204 38.34 -28.70 47.02
N ASP A 205 38.79 -29.85 47.49
CA ASP A 205 39.61 -30.77 46.70
C ASP A 205 38.83 -31.31 45.48
N ARG A 206 37.53 -31.56 45.64
CA ARG A 206 36.63 -31.89 44.53
C ARG A 206 36.53 -30.75 43.51
N LEU A 207 36.28 -29.52 43.95
CA LEU A 207 36.17 -28.36 43.06
C LEU A 207 37.46 -28.09 42.29
N LEU A 208 38.63 -28.28 42.92
CA LEU A 208 39.93 -28.17 42.24
C LEU A 208 40.11 -29.26 41.18
N ALA A 209 39.70 -30.50 41.47
CA ALA A 209 39.72 -31.59 40.49
C ALA A 209 38.79 -31.31 39.30
N ASP A 210 37.57 -30.83 39.56
CA ASP A 210 36.59 -30.47 38.52
C ASP A 210 37.09 -29.29 37.66
N ALA A 211 37.71 -28.27 38.28
CA ALA A 211 38.32 -27.15 37.57
C ALA A 211 39.47 -27.60 36.68
N THR A 212 40.37 -28.45 37.21
CA THR A 212 41.49 -29.01 36.45
C THR A 212 41.00 -29.86 35.28
N GLY A 213 39.97 -30.68 35.47
CA GLY A 213 39.33 -31.46 34.41
C GLY A 213 38.72 -30.57 33.33
N SER A 214 38.03 -29.50 33.72
CA SER A 214 37.41 -28.53 32.81
C SER A 214 38.45 -27.76 32.00
N VAL A 215 39.53 -27.32 32.64
CA VAL A 215 40.69 -26.70 31.97
C VAL A 215 41.27 -27.65 30.92
N GLY A 216 41.47 -28.92 31.28
CA GLY A 216 41.93 -29.96 30.35
C GLY A 216 41.02 -30.12 29.13
N ALA A 217 39.71 -30.22 29.35
CA ALA A 217 38.72 -30.37 28.29
C ALA A 217 38.66 -29.15 27.34
N ILE A 218 38.73 -27.92 27.87
CA ILE A 218 38.74 -26.71 27.05
C ILE A 218 40.02 -26.63 26.23
N ILE A 219 41.18 -26.93 26.83
CA ILE A 219 42.46 -26.97 26.11
C ILE A 219 42.43 -28.01 24.99
N GLU A 220 41.86 -29.19 25.24
CA GLU A 220 41.72 -30.25 24.21
C GLU A 220 40.78 -29.82 23.08
N GLY A 221 39.63 -29.23 23.41
CA GLY A 221 38.69 -28.69 22.43
C GLY A 221 39.30 -27.59 21.56
N LEU A 222 40.01 -26.63 22.19
CA LEU A 222 40.75 -25.59 21.46
C LEU A 222 41.81 -26.19 20.53
N ARG A 223 42.56 -27.20 20.99
CA ARG A 223 43.55 -27.89 20.14
C ARG A 223 42.92 -28.62 18.96
N ALA A 224 41.76 -29.26 19.16
CA ALA A 224 41.05 -29.97 18.09
C ALA A 224 40.62 -29.02 16.95
N VAL A 225 40.34 -27.75 17.28
CA VAL A 225 39.99 -26.69 16.33
C VAL A 225 41.25 -25.97 15.81
N GLY A 226 42.46 -26.47 16.11
CA GLY A 226 43.73 -25.92 15.63
C GLY A 226 44.24 -24.71 16.41
N CYS A 227 43.65 -24.40 17.57
CA CYS A 227 44.07 -23.30 18.43
C CYS A 227 45.12 -23.78 19.44
N SER A 228 46.21 -23.04 19.56
CA SER A 228 47.17 -23.25 20.65
C SER A 228 46.82 -22.29 21.80
N PRO A 229 46.30 -22.79 22.94
CA PRO A 229 46.04 -21.94 24.08
C PRO A 229 47.36 -21.41 24.64
N ALA A 230 47.42 -20.12 24.93
CA ALA A 230 48.59 -19.52 25.56
C ALA A 230 48.74 -20.09 26.98
N ALA A 231 49.92 -20.59 27.32
CA ALA A 231 50.21 -21.09 28.65
C ALA A 231 50.29 -19.91 29.64
N THR A 232 49.17 -19.51 30.21
CA THR A 232 49.12 -18.53 31.29
C THR A 232 49.56 -19.20 32.58
N GLN A 233 50.65 -18.71 33.20
CA GLN A 233 51.10 -19.11 34.55
C GLN A 233 50.24 -18.47 35.65
N ALA A 234 48.94 -18.32 35.42
CA ALA A 234 47.98 -17.76 36.38
C ALA A 234 47.43 -18.87 37.29
N GLY A 235 46.82 -18.49 38.42
CA GLY A 235 46.15 -19.47 39.29
C GLY A 235 45.06 -20.24 38.54
N GLU A 236 44.76 -21.48 38.95
CA GLU A 236 43.87 -22.41 38.23
C GLU A 236 42.49 -21.80 37.85
N ALA A 237 41.94 -20.94 38.70
CA ALA A 237 40.67 -20.25 38.45
C ALA A 237 40.78 -19.13 37.38
N GLU A 238 41.86 -18.34 37.42
CA GLU A 238 42.13 -17.30 36.43
C GLU A 238 42.47 -17.91 35.06
N GLN A 239 43.17 -19.06 35.07
CA GLN A 239 43.47 -19.84 33.88
C GLN A 239 42.18 -20.37 33.23
N LEU A 240 41.23 -20.91 34.00
CA LEU A 240 39.93 -21.35 33.47
C LEU A 240 39.14 -20.19 32.84
N SER A 241 39.06 -19.03 33.51
CA SER A 241 38.35 -17.85 32.98
C SER A 241 38.97 -17.37 31.66
N ALA A 242 40.30 -17.27 31.59
CA ALA A 242 41.00 -16.85 30.38
C ALA A 242 40.79 -17.83 29.21
N LEU A 243 40.77 -19.14 29.48
CA LEU A 243 40.50 -20.17 28.47
C LEU A 243 39.05 -20.13 27.98
N ILE A 244 38.08 -19.87 28.86
CA ILE A 244 36.67 -19.69 28.47
C ILE A 244 36.53 -18.47 27.56
N GLU A 245 37.11 -17.32 27.94
CA GLU A 245 37.09 -16.12 27.10
C GLU A 245 37.73 -16.37 25.73
N GLN A 246 38.84 -17.11 25.70
CA GLN A 246 39.50 -17.49 24.45
C GLN A 246 38.59 -18.38 23.59
N ALA A 247 37.93 -19.38 24.16
CA ALA A 247 36.99 -20.25 23.44
C ALA A 247 35.78 -19.47 22.88
N VAL A 248 35.21 -18.56 23.68
CA VAL A 248 34.07 -17.72 23.24
C VAL A 248 34.47 -16.82 22.08
N ARG A 249 35.65 -16.18 22.12
CA ARG A 249 36.13 -15.35 21.01
C ARG A 249 36.31 -16.15 19.72
N TRP A 250 36.80 -17.39 19.84
CA TRP A 250 36.93 -18.28 18.69
C TRP A 250 35.58 -18.67 18.10
N GLU A 251 34.61 -19.05 18.92
CA GLU A 251 33.25 -19.35 18.47
C GLU A 251 32.60 -18.14 17.76
N GLN A 252 32.76 -16.95 18.31
CA GLN A 252 32.30 -15.70 17.67
C GLN A 252 32.98 -15.49 16.31
N SER A 253 34.30 -15.64 16.22
CA SER A 253 35.02 -15.49 14.94
C SER A 253 34.63 -16.55 13.90
N ALA A 254 34.36 -17.80 14.33
CA ALA A 254 33.94 -18.88 13.45
C ALA A 254 32.53 -18.65 12.91
N THR A 255 31.60 -18.23 13.77
CA THR A 255 30.22 -17.90 13.37
C THR A 255 30.16 -16.68 12.45
N GLU A 256 30.97 -15.65 12.69
CA GLU A 256 31.13 -14.51 11.79
C GLU A 256 31.67 -14.93 10.43
N ALA A 257 32.71 -15.77 10.39
CA ALA A 257 33.28 -16.28 9.14
C ALA A 257 32.28 -17.14 8.34
N GLU A 258 31.50 -18.00 9.01
CA GLU A 258 30.44 -18.77 8.38
C GLU A 258 29.32 -17.87 7.83
N ALA A 259 28.91 -16.85 8.60
CA ALA A 259 27.91 -15.89 8.16
C ALA A 259 28.38 -15.10 6.92
N GLU A 260 29.64 -14.67 6.89
CA GLU A 260 30.26 -14.05 5.71
C GLU A 260 30.26 -15.00 4.51
N GLN A 261 30.64 -16.26 4.70
CA GLN A 261 30.66 -17.25 3.62
C GLN A 261 29.25 -17.49 3.07
N GLN A 262 28.24 -17.63 3.94
CA GLN A 262 26.85 -17.76 3.52
C GLN A 262 26.34 -16.51 2.81
N ALA A 263 26.71 -15.32 3.28
CA ALA A 263 26.37 -14.06 2.60
C ALA A 263 26.97 -14.02 1.18
N ARG A 264 28.26 -14.37 1.04
CA ARG A 264 28.94 -14.46 -0.27
C ARG A 264 28.24 -15.45 -1.20
N LEU A 265 27.85 -16.64 -0.70
CA LEU A 265 27.11 -17.64 -1.47
C LEU A 265 25.73 -17.12 -1.90
N LYS A 266 24.99 -16.45 -1.01
CA LYS A 266 23.69 -15.83 -1.33
C LYS A 266 23.84 -14.72 -2.39
N THR A 267 24.85 -13.87 -2.27
CA THR A 267 25.14 -12.83 -3.26
C THR A 267 25.54 -13.43 -4.61
N ALA A 268 26.37 -14.47 -4.63
CA ALA A 268 26.73 -15.17 -5.87
C ALA A 268 25.50 -15.82 -6.52
N HIS A 269 24.61 -16.41 -5.72
CA HIS A 269 23.37 -17.01 -6.19
C HIS A 269 22.40 -15.96 -6.77
N SER A 270 22.20 -14.83 -6.07
CA SER A 270 21.34 -13.75 -6.58
C SER A 270 21.90 -13.15 -7.87
N GLN A 271 23.21 -12.93 -7.95
CA GLN A 271 23.89 -12.48 -9.18
C GLN A 271 23.69 -13.47 -10.34
N ARG A 272 23.70 -14.78 -10.07
CA ARG A 272 23.44 -15.80 -11.10
C ARG A 272 22.00 -15.71 -11.60
N ILE A 273 21.02 -15.61 -10.71
CA ILE A 273 19.60 -15.48 -11.08
C ILE A 273 19.38 -14.21 -11.91
N GLU A 274 19.95 -13.07 -11.50
CA GLU A 274 19.82 -11.82 -12.25
C GLU A 274 20.49 -11.91 -13.63
N ARG A 275 21.67 -12.54 -13.74
CA ARG A 275 22.31 -12.80 -15.05
C ARG A 275 21.46 -13.68 -15.95
N GLU A 276 20.85 -14.73 -15.42
CA GLU A 276 19.94 -15.60 -16.17
C GLU A 276 18.69 -14.84 -16.63
N LYS A 277 18.12 -13.96 -15.78
CA LYS A 277 16.99 -13.11 -16.13
C LYS A 277 17.33 -12.10 -17.22
N VAL A 278 18.45 -11.39 -17.10
CA VAL A 278 18.94 -10.47 -18.13
C VAL A 278 19.21 -11.24 -19.43
N GLY A 279 19.82 -12.42 -19.35
CA GLY A 279 20.05 -13.29 -20.51
C GLY A 279 18.75 -13.67 -21.24
N ARG A 280 17.68 -14.01 -20.50
CA ARG A 280 16.35 -14.27 -21.08
C ARG A 280 15.79 -13.02 -21.77
N GLN A 281 15.83 -11.86 -21.13
CA GLN A 281 15.35 -10.60 -21.71
C GLN A 281 16.10 -10.22 -23.00
N VAL A 282 17.43 -10.39 -23.02
CA VAL A 282 18.23 -10.18 -24.23
C VAL A 282 17.80 -11.15 -25.33
N SER A 283 17.61 -12.43 -25.01
CA SER A 283 17.17 -13.41 -26.02
C SER A 283 15.75 -13.12 -26.57
N GLU A 284 14.83 -12.66 -25.73
CA GLU A 284 13.47 -12.27 -26.12
C GLU A 284 13.49 -11.06 -27.05
N THR A 285 14.20 -9.99 -26.65
CA THR A 285 14.34 -8.78 -27.45
C THR A 285 15.07 -9.04 -28.77
N GLU A 286 16.08 -9.91 -28.79
CA GLU A 286 16.73 -10.34 -30.04
C GLU A 286 15.78 -11.11 -30.95
N ALA A 287 14.95 -12.00 -30.39
CA ALA A 287 13.97 -12.76 -31.16
C ALA A 287 12.87 -11.85 -31.75
N GLU A 288 12.37 -10.88 -30.96
CA GLU A 288 11.43 -9.85 -31.45
C GLU A 288 12.05 -9.01 -32.56
N ARG A 289 13.28 -8.54 -32.38
CA ARG A 289 14.01 -7.80 -33.41
C ARG A 289 14.15 -8.61 -34.69
N ARG A 290 14.48 -9.90 -34.60
CA ARG A 290 14.56 -10.80 -35.78
C ARG A 290 13.21 -10.90 -36.48
N ARG A 291 12.11 -11.15 -35.74
CA ARG A 291 10.75 -11.18 -36.32
C ARG A 291 10.38 -9.89 -37.06
N HIS A 292 10.71 -8.73 -36.48
CA HIS A 292 10.47 -7.45 -37.12
C HIS A 292 11.30 -7.25 -38.39
N LEU A 293 12.58 -7.65 -38.38
CA LEU A 293 13.44 -7.60 -39.57
C LEU A 293 12.97 -8.55 -40.67
N ASP A 294 12.56 -9.77 -40.33
CA ASP A 294 12.02 -10.73 -41.31
C ASP A 294 10.71 -10.21 -41.92
N GLY A 295 9.84 -9.64 -41.09
CA GLY A 295 8.61 -8.98 -41.53
C GLY A 295 8.88 -7.80 -42.47
N LEU A 296 9.83 -6.92 -42.09
CA LEU A 296 10.27 -5.79 -42.92
C LEU A 296 10.83 -6.27 -44.27
N GLN A 297 11.67 -7.31 -44.25
CA GLN A 297 12.26 -7.89 -45.46
C GLN A 297 11.18 -8.44 -46.40
N SER A 298 10.13 -9.06 -45.87
CA SER A 298 8.99 -9.50 -46.68
C SER A 298 8.29 -8.33 -47.39
N TRP A 299 8.18 -7.16 -46.75
CA TRP A 299 7.64 -5.96 -47.38
C TRP A 299 8.61 -5.35 -48.39
N HIS A 300 9.91 -5.31 -48.11
CA HIS A 300 10.92 -4.90 -49.10
C HIS A 300 10.82 -5.75 -50.38
N THR A 301 10.69 -7.07 -50.27
CA THR A 301 10.52 -7.94 -51.45
C THR A 301 9.24 -7.67 -52.23
N ARG A 302 8.09 -7.49 -51.54
CA ARG A 302 6.81 -7.15 -52.19
C ARG A 302 6.84 -5.81 -52.92
N LEU A 303 7.59 -4.84 -52.40
CA LEU A 303 7.75 -3.51 -52.98
C LEU A 303 8.89 -3.43 -54.00
N PHE A 304 9.56 -4.55 -54.28
CA PHE A 304 10.72 -4.65 -55.18
C PHE A 304 11.90 -3.75 -54.76
N LEU A 305 12.09 -3.59 -53.46
CA LEU A 305 13.21 -2.84 -52.88
C LEU A 305 14.32 -3.80 -52.43
N SER A 306 15.56 -3.32 -52.42
CA SER A 306 16.70 -4.07 -51.87
C SER A 306 16.54 -4.26 -50.36
N GLY A 307 16.97 -5.43 -49.85
CA GLY A 307 16.98 -5.68 -48.41
C GLY A 307 17.80 -4.63 -47.66
N GLY A 308 17.17 -3.97 -46.68
CA GLY A 308 17.78 -2.85 -45.95
C GLY A 308 17.59 -1.46 -46.57
N ALA A 309 16.69 -1.30 -47.54
CA ALA A 309 16.33 0.03 -48.03
C ALA A 309 15.80 0.93 -46.88
N PRO A 310 16.24 2.20 -46.79
CA PRO A 310 15.84 3.11 -45.73
C PRO A 310 14.33 3.38 -45.77
N PRO A 311 13.70 3.75 -44.64
CA PRO A 311 12.26 3.98 -44.57
C PRO A 311 11.76 5.06 -45.54
N GLU A 312 12.61 6.01 -45.93
CA GLU A 312 12.31 7.03 -46.95
C GLU A 312 12.10 6.40 -48.33
N ALA A 313 12.88 5.37 -48.69
CA ALA A 313 12.72 4.65 -49.95
C ALA A 313 11.44 3.79 -49.97
N LEU A 314 11.05 3.24 -48.81
CA LEU A 314 9.75 2.57 -48.65
C LEU A 314 8.59 3.54 -48.90
N LYS A 315 8.65 4.74 -48.29
CA LYS A 315 7.63 5.78 -48.48
C LYS A 315 7.53 6.23 -49.93
N SER A 316 8.67 6.56 -50.57
CA SER A 316 8.63 7.01 -51.97
C SER A 316 8.06 5.93 -52.89
N ARG A 317 8.37 4.64 -52.64
CA ARG A 317 7.84 3.55 -53.45
C ARG A 317 6.34 3.34 -53.25
N LEU A 318 5.83 3.51 -52.03
CA LEU A 318 4.39 3.50 -51.76
C LEU A 318 3.69 4.69 -52.45
N ASP A 319 4.27 5.89 -52.36
CA ASP A 319 3.72 7.08 -53.03
C ASP A 319 3.69 6.91 -54.56
N GLU A 320 4.72 6.28 -55.16
CA GLU A 320 4.75 5.92 -56.57
C GLU A 320 3.62 4.94 -56.93
N LEU A 321 3.43 3.87 -56.15
CA LEU A 321 2.37 2.88 -56.38
C LEU A 321 0.98 3.50 -56.23
N ASP A 322 0.77 4.37 -55.24
CA ASP A 322 -0.46 5.13 -55.06
C ASP A 322 -0.71 6.08 -56.24
N GLY A 323 0.35 6.73 -56.74
CA GLY A 323 0.31 7.55 -57.95
C GLY A 323 -0.13 6.74 -59.18
N LEU A 324 0.44 5.55 -59.37
CA LEU A 324 0.07 4.63 -60.45
C LEU A 324 -1.38 4.15 -60.32
N ALA A 325 -1.84 3.82 -59.11
CA ALA A 325 -3.22 3.42 -58.87
C ALA A 325 -4.21 4.54 -59.23
N ARG A 326 -3.90 5.79 -58.87
CA ARG A 326 -4.71 6.97 -59.27
C ARG A 326 -4.73 7.16 -60.78
N GLN A 327 -3.59 7.03 -61.45
CA GLN A 327 -3.51 7.12 -62.92
C GLN A 327 -4.30 6.01 -63.61
N ALA A 328 -4.22 4.77 -63.11
CA ALA A 328 -5.01 3.65 -63.63
C ALA A 328 -6.52 3.88 -63.48
N SER A 329 -6.97 4.42 -62.33
CA SER A 329 -8.38 4.80 -62.13
C SER A 329 -8.80 5.91 -63.09
N ALA A 330 -7.99 6.95 -63.26
CA ALA A 330 -8.27 8.05 -64.19
C ALA A 330 -8.33 7.57 -65.65
N LEU A 331 -7.46 6.61 -66.03
CA LEU A 331 -7.50 5.99 -67.35
C LEU A 331 -8.79 5.17 -67.54
N ALA A 332 -9.20 4.39 -66.54
CA ALA A 332 -10.45 3.63 -66.59
C ALA A 332 -11.67 4.56 -66.75
N GLU A 333 -11.73 5.67 -66.02
CA GLU A 333 -12.77 6.69 -66.19
C GLU A 333 -12.74 7.32 -67.59
N ALA A 334 -11.55 7.65 -68.11
CA ALA A 334 -11.42 8.22 -69.45
C ALA A 334 -11.86 7.23 -70.54
N GLN A 335 -11.53 5.95 -70.39
CA GLN A 335 -12.00 4.88 -71.28
C GLN A 335 -13.52 4.74 -71.23
N GLN A 336 -14.11 4.80 -70.04
CA GLN A 336 -15.57 4.77 -69.88
C GLN A 336 -16.24 5.98 -70.55
N ARG A 337 -15.72 7.20 -70.36
CA ARG A 337 -16.23 8.41 -71.01
C ARG A 337 -16.11 8.32 -72.54
N LYS A 338 -14.99 7.80 -73.05
CA LYS A 338 -14.79 7.56 -74.48
C LYS A 338 -15.84 6.58 -75.01
N ALA A 339 -16.08 5.47 -74.33
CA ALA A 339 -17.09 4.49 -74.72
C ALA A 339 -18.50 5.08 -74.74
N GLN A 340 -18.85 5.91 -73.75
CA GLN A 340 -20.13 6.63 -73.71
C GLN A 340 -20.30 7.57 -74.90
N LEU A 341 -19.29 8.40 -75.20
CA LEU A 341 -19.33 9.32 -76.34
C LEU A 341 -19.41 8.57 -77.67
N GLN A 342 -18.68 7.45 -77.81
CA GLN A 342 -18.75 6.63 -79.00
C GLN A 342 -20.15 6.04 -79.21
N ALA A 343 -20.81 5.56 -78.15
CA ALA A 343 -22.18 5.06 -78.23
C ALA A 343 -23.17 6.14 -78.69
N VAL A 344 -22.99 7.40 -78.24
CA VAL A 344 -23.81 8.53 -78.71
C VAL A 344 -23.57 8.83 -80.19
N VAL A 345 -22.31 8.80 -80.65
CA VAL A 345 -21.98 8.99 -82.07
C VAL A 345 -22.58 7.87 -82.92
N ASP A 346 -22.47 6.61 -82.48
CA ASP A 346 -23.01 5.45 -83.20
C ASP A 346 -24.55 5.50 -83.28
N ASP A 347 -25.24 5.94 -82.22
CA ASP A 347 -26.69 6.16 -82.21
C ASP A 347 -27.09 7.29 -83.17
N LEU A 348 -26.39 8.43 -83.13
CA LEU A 348 -26.63 9.53 -84.08
C LEU A 348 -26.38 9.11 -85.54
N MET A 349 -25.36 8.29 -85.80
CA MET A 349 -25.10 7.72 -87.13
C MET A 349 -26.24 6.80 -87.57
N THR A 350 -26.76 5.99 -86.65
CA THR A 350 -27.92 5.10 -86.90
C THR A 350 -29.18 5.92 -87.22
N GLN A 351 -29.46 6.97 -86.45
CA GLN A 351 -30.57 7.90 -86.71
C GLN A 351 -30.40 8.64 -88.05
N GLY A 352 -29.18 9.09 -88.35
CA GLY A 352 -28.85 9.70 -89.63
C GLY A 352 -29.09 8.76 -90.82
N ALA A 353 -28.74 7.49 -90.68
CA ALA A 353 -29.02 6.45 -91.68
C ALA A 353 -30.53 6.24 -91.89
N GLN A 354 -31.31 6.19 -90.80
CA GLN A 354 -32.78 6.08 -90.87
C GLN A 354 -33.42 7.28 -91.59
N VAL A 355 -32.95 8.50 -91.31
CA VAL A 355 -33.44 9.71 -91.99
C VAL A 355 -33.06 9.70 -93.48
N ALA A 356 -31.85 9.25 -93.83
CA ALA A 356 -31.44 9.10 -95.22
C ALA A 356 -32.32 8.11 -95.98
N GLU A 357 -32.63 6.97 -95.36
CA GLU A 357 -33.54 5.95 -95.92
C GLU A 357 -34.95 6.52 -96.19
N LEU A 358 -35.56 7.21 -95.22
CA LEU A 358 -36.87 7.85 -95.39
C LEU A 358 -36.90 8.89 -96.53
N LEU A 359 -35.78 9.53 -96.80
CA LEU A 359 -35.63 10.57 -97.82
C LEU A 359 -35.10 10.05 -99.16
N GLY A 360 -34.83 8.74 -99.26
CA GLY A 360 -34.28 8.09 -100.45
C GLY A 360 -32.84 8.52 -100.80
N GLU A 361 -32.07 8.98 -99.81
CA GLU A 361 -30.65 9.37 -100.00
C GLU A 361 -29.69 8.24 -99.60
N ALA A 362 -28.44 8.34 -100.06
CA ALA A 362 -27.39 7.45 -99.62
C ALA A 362 -27.09 7.64 -98.12
N VAL A 363 -26.84 6.53 -97.41
CA VAL A 363 -26.47 6.51 -95.99
C VAL A 363 -25.27 7.43 -95.74
N PRO A 364 -25.35 8.37 -94.77
CA PRO A 364 -24.31 9.34 -94.54
C PRO A 364 -23.07 8.73 -93.88
N THR A 365 -21.88 9.05 -94.40
CA THR A 365 -20.59 8.73 -93.76
C THR A 365 -20.14 9.80 -92.77
N VAL A 366 -20.59 11.04 -92.96
CA VAL A 366 -20.34 12.18 -92.05
C VAL A 366 -21.68 12.88 -91.79
N LEU A 367 -22.08 12.98 -90.52
CA LEU A 367 -23.38 13.53 -90.11
C LEU A 367 -23.54 15.03 -90.41
N ASP A 368 -22.49 15.83 -90.21
CA ASP A 368 -22.55 17.28 -90.42
C ASP A 368 -22.84 17.64 -91.88
N ASP A 369 -22.12 17.01 -92.82
CA ASP A 369 -22.32 17.19 -94.26
C ASP A 369 -23.73 16.74 -94.71
N PHE A 370 -24.27 15.69 -94.07
CA PHE A 370 -25.63 15.24 -94.31
C PHE A 370 -26.65 16.25 -93.77
N ALA A 371 -26.48 16.73 -92.54
CA ALA A 371 -27.34 17.75 -91.94
C ALA A 371 -27.36 19.05 -92.76
N ASP A 372 -26.19 19.50 -93.25
CA ASP A 372 -26.10 20.71 -94.07
C ASP A 372 -26.70 20.53 -95.47
N ARG A 373 -26.55 19.36 -96.09
CA ARG A 373 -27.26 19.03 -97.33
C ARG A 373 -28.77 19.04 -97.13
N LEU A 374 -29.27 18.43 -96.05
CA LEU A 374 -30.69 18.47 -95.70
C LEU A 374 -31.19 19.89 -95.47
N ARG A 375 -30.43 20.74 -94.78
CA ARG A 375 -30.76 22.16 -94.58
C ARG A 375 -30.85 22.92 -95.91
N LYS A 376 -29.87 22.73 -96.82
CA LYS A 376 -29.89 23.34 -98.16
C LYS A 376 -31.09 22.86 -98.97
N ARG A 377 -31.37 21.56 -98.96
CA ARG A 377 -32.52 20.97 -99.68
C ARG A 377 -33.85 21.49 -99.14
N LEU A 378 -33.98 21.62 -97.83
CA LEU A 378 -35.14 22.23 -97.19
C LEU A 378 -35.31 23.70 -97.59
N ALA A 379 -34.22 24.47 -97.67
CA ALA A 379 -34.25 25.86 -98.12
C ALA A 379 -34.70 25.97 -99.59
N VAL A 380 -34.15 25.15 -100.49
CA VAL A 380 -34.56 25.09 -101.90
C VAL A 380 -36.03 24.67 -102.05
N SER A 381 -36.48 23.65 -101.31
CA SER A 381 -37.88 23.22 -101.32
C SER A 381 -38.82 24.35 -100.84
N ARG A 382 -38.44 25.12 -99.82
CA ARG A 382 -39.20 26.27 -99.35
C ARG A 382 -39.24 27.39 -100.39
N GLN A 383 -38.12 27.64 -101.07
CA GLN A 383 -38.05 28.63 -102.15
C GLN A 383 -38.98 28.23 -103.32
N HIS A 384 -38.92 26.98 -103.79
CA HIS A 384 -39.81 26.49 -104.83
C HIS A 384 -41.28 26.55 -104.42
N GLN A 385 -41.60 26.29 -103.15
CA GLN A 385 -42.96 26.45 -102.64
C GLN A 385 -43.42 27.92 -102.69
N GLN A 386 -42.56 28.86 -102.31
CA GLN A 386 -42.84 30.30 -102.41
C GLN A 386 -43.01 30.77 -103.86
N GLU A 387 -42.14 30.31 -104.76
CA GLU A 387 -42.22 30.56 -106.21
C GLU A 387 -43.53 29.99 -106.79
N GLY A 388 -43.90 28.77 -106.42
CA GLY A 388 -45.19 28.16 -106.78
C GLY A 388 -46.37 29.01 -106.34
N HIS A 389 -46.36 29.50 -105.09
CA HIS A 389 -47.39 30.42 -104.60
C HIS A 389 -47.40 31.76 -105.36
N ALA A 390 -46.25 32.28 -105.80
CA ALA A 390 -46.18 33.47 -106.65
C ALA A 390 -46.78 33.20 -108.04
N LEU A 391 -46.40 32.11 -108.69
CA LEU A 391 -46.91 31.71 -110.00
C LEU A 391 -48.43 31.45 -109.99
N ILE A 392 -48.97 30.86 -108.92
CA ILE A 392 -50.43 30.68 -108.76
C ILE A 392 -51.14 32.05 -108.67
N ARG A 393 -50.56 33.02 -107.96
CA ARG A 393 -51.09 34.39 -107.88
C ARG A 393 -51.02 35.11 -109.24
N ASP A 394 -49.94 34.93 -109.99
CA ASP A 394 -49.81 35.55 -111.31
C ASP A 394 -50.75 34.92 -112.34
N ARG A 395 -50.93 33.59 -112.31
CA ARG A 395 -51.90 32.87 -113.13
C ARG A 395 -53.33 33.35 -112.88
N THR A 396 -53.72 33.52 -111.61
CA THR A 396 -55.05 34.01 -111.27
C THR A 396 -55.27 35.44 -111.74
N LYS A 397 -54.29 36.35 -111.54
CA LYS A 397 -54.33 37.72 -112.12
C LYS A 397 -54.46 37.72 -113.64
N ALA A 398 -53.71 36.87 -114.34
CA ALA A 398 -53.75 36.77 -115.80
C ALA A 398 -55.11 36.23 -116.31
N GLN A 399 -55.70 35.25 -115.61
CA GLN A 399 -57.04 34.76 -115.92
C GLN A 399 -58.11 35.83 -115.73
N GLU A 400 -58.00 36.65 -114.68
CA GLU A 400 -58.93 37.75 -114.45
C GLU A 400 -58.84 38.81 -115.55
N LYS A 401 -57.61 39.19 -115.97
CA LYS A 401 -57.41 40.07 -117.13
C LYS A 401 -58.01 39.49 -118.41
N LYS A 402 -57.84 38.17 -118.66
CA LYS A 402 -58.44 37.50 -119.82
C LYS A 402 -59.98 37.56 -119.78
N ARG A 403 -60.59 37.36 -118.60
CA ARG A 403 -62.05 37.50 -118.42
C ARG A 403 -62.53 38.91 -118.69
N GLN A 404 -61.83 39.92 -118.17
CA GLN A 404 -62.15 41.33 -118.42
C GLN A 404 -62.06 41.68 -119.91
N ALA A 405 -61.00 41.24 -120.60
CA ALA A 405 -60.85 41.45 -122.04
C ALA A 405 -61.96 40.74 -122.86
N ALA A 406 -62.35 39.53 -122.48
CA ALA A 406 -63.45 38.82 -123.13
C ALA A 406 -64.80 39.52 -122.91
N ALA A 407 -65.06 40.04 -121.71
CA ALA A 407 -66.26 40.84 -121.45
C ALA A 407 -66.27 42.13 -122.30
N ALA A 408 -65.13 42.83 -122.40
CA ALA A 408 -64.99 43.99 -123.26
C ALA A 408 -65.24 43.65 -124.74
N GLN A 409 -64.70 42.54 -125.22
CA GLN A 409 -64.90 42.06 -126.60
C GLN A 409 -66.38 41.78 -126.90
N VAL A 410 -67.13 41.19 -125.97
CA VAL A 410 -68.58 40.98 -126.12
C VAL A 410 -69.31 42.32 -126.19
N THR A 411 -68.97 43.28 -125.34
CA THR A 411 -69.61 44.61 -125.37
C THR A 411 -69.32 45.37 -126.66
N GLU A 412 -68.08 45.34 -127.17
CA GLU A 412 -67.73 46.01 -128.43
C GLU A 412 -68.33 45.30 -129.65
N ALA A 413 -68.37 43.96 -129.66
CA ALA A 413 -69.04 43.19 -130.72
C ALA A 413 -70.54 43.49 -130.80
N ALA A 414 -71.22 43.68 -129.66
CA ALA A 414 -72.63 44.09 -129.62
C ALA A 414 -72.82 45.51 -130.17
N LEU A 415 -71.89 46.42 -129.88
CA LEU A 415 -71.89 47.80 -130.39
C LEU A 415 -71.72 47.81 -131.92
N LEU A 416 -70.78 47.02 -132.46
CA LEU A 416 -70.55 46.86 -133.89
C LEU A 416 -71.76 46.22 -134.61
N ALA A 417 -72.39 45.20 -134.03
CA ALA A 417 -73.61 44.61 -134.56
C ALA A 417 -74.79 45.61 -134.62
N GLY A 418 -74.90 46.49 -133.62
CA GLY A 418 -75.87 47.59 -133.60
C GLY A 418 -75.62 48.64 -134.69
N LEU A 419 -74.36 48.92 -135.02
CA LEU A 419 -74.01 49.82 -136.13
C LEU A 419 -74.31 49.20 -137.51
N CYS A 420 -74.05 47.90 -137.70
CA CYS A 420 -74.36 47.16 -138.94
C CYS A 420 -75.87 47.11 -139.26
N THR A 421 -76.70 46.91 -138.24
CA THR A 421 -78.18 46.88 -138.41
C THR A 421 -78.74 48.25 -138.80
N ARG A 422 -78.26 49.34 -138.20
CA ARG A 422 -78.70 50.72 -138.55
C ARG A 422 -78.28 51.16 -139.96
N ALA A 423 -77.23 50.56 -140.52
CA ALA A 423 -76.81 50.76 -141.90
C ALA A 423 -77.66 49.98 -142.94
N LYS A 424 -78.83 49.44 -142.54
CA LYS A 424 -79.74 48.63 -143.38
C LYS A 424 -79.08 47.39 -143.98
N GLY A 425 -78.37 46.62 -143.15
CA GLY A 425 -77.93 45.27 -143.50
C GLY A 425 -76.57 45.18 -144.19
N ALA A 426 -75.69 46.17 -143.97
CA ALA A 426 -74.30 46.07 -144.39
C ALA A 426 -73.48 45.20 -143.43
N THR A 427 -72.54 44.41 -143.96
CA THR A 427 -71.57 43.62 -143.19
C THR A 427 -70.46 44.51 -142.61
N ILE A 428 -69.77 44.04 -141.56
CA ILE A 428 -68.73 44.80 -140.82
C ILE A 428 -67.67 45.41 -141.77
N ASP A 429 -67.25 44.67 -142.80
CA ASP A 429 -66.24 45.13 -143.76
C ASP A 429 -66.72 46.26 -144.68
N GLN A 430 -68.04 46.46 -144.80
CA GLN A 430 -68.66 47.48 -145.66
C GLN A 430 -68.98 48.78 -144.91
N LEU A 431 -68.90 48.78 -143.57
CA LEU A 431 -69.12 49.99 -142.73
C LEU A 431 -68.11 51.12 -143.00
N PRO A 432 -66.80 50.87 -143.16
CA PRO A 432 -65.82 51.92 -143.46
C PRO A 432 -66.07 52.57 -144.82
N GLU A 433 -66.39 51.77 -145.84
CA GLU A 433 -66.69 52.26 -147.19
C GLU A 433 -67.99 53.08 -147.21
N LEU A 434 -69.00 52.68 -146.43
CA LEU A 434 -70.25 53.45 -146.26
C LEU A 434 -70.03 54.76 -145.50
N GLU A 435 -69.18 54.78 -144.47
CA GLU A 435 -68.77 56.04 -143.82
C GLU A 435 -67.96 56.94 -144.77
N GLU A 436 -67.06 56.38 -145.57
CA GLU A 436 -66.33 57.12 -146.61
C GLU A 436 -67.26 57.69 -147.68
N GLN A 437 -68.25 56.92 -148.15
CA GLN A 437 -69.25 57.41 -149.11
C GLN A 437 -70.12 58.53 -148.50
N ALA A 438 -70.47 58.41 -147.22
CA ALA A 438 -71.18 59.47 -146.48
C ALA A 438 -70.29 60.72 -146.25
N ALA A 439 -69.00 60.55 -145.99
CA ALA A 439 -68.00 61.61 -145.86
C ALA A 439 -67.77 62.31 -147.20
N LYS A 440 -67.52 61.56 -148.29
CA LYS A 440 -67.43 62.07 -149.67
C LYS A 440 -68.69 62.84 -150.06
N LYS A 441 -69.89 62.36 -149.70
CA LYS A 441 -71.15 63.10 -149.92
C LYS A 441 -71.24 64.42 -149.12
N ARG A 442 -70.70 64.48 -147.90
CA ARG A 442 -70.61 65.72 -147.10
C ARG A 442 -69.56 66.69 -147.63
N GLU A 443 -68.43 66.16 -148.10
CA GLU A 443 -67.32 66.93 -148.66
C GLU A 443 -67.67 67.50 -150.04
N LEU A 444 -68.33 66.74 -150.89
CA LEU A 444 -68.92 67.23 -152.15
C LEU A 444 -69.97 68.32 -151.92
N ARG A 445 -70.75 68.25 -150.82
CA ARG A 445 -71.65 69.34 -150.43
C ARG A 445 -70.89 70.59 -149.95
N LYS A 446 -69.78 70.43 -149.26
CA LYS A 446 -68.91 71.54 -148.83
C LYS A 446 -68.18 72.19 -150.01
N SER A 447 -67.66 71.41 -150.96
CA SER A 447 -66.99 71.94 -152.15
C SER A 447 -67.97 72.68 -153.07
N LEU A 448 -69.21 72.22 -153.19
CA LEU A 448 -70.27 72.93 -153.92
C LEU A 448 -70.62 74.28 -153.25
N ALA A 449 -70.64 74.33 -151.92
CA ALA A 449 -70.82 75.58 -151.19
C ALA A 449 -69.62 76.53 -151.37
N LEU A 450 -68.38 76.00 -151.37
CA LEU A 450 -67.15 76.77 -151.57
C LEU A 450 -67.03 77.34 -152.99
N LEU A 451 -67.38 76.55 -154.01
CA LEU A 451 -67.36 77.01 -155.40
C LEU A 451 -68.37 78.14 -155.65
N ARG A 452 -69.54 78.09 -155.00
CA ARG A 452 -70.50 79.21 -155.00
C ARG A 452 -69.95 80.46 -154.31
N GLN A 453 -69.15 80.28 -153.26
CA GLN A 453 -68.52 81.37 -152.53
C GLN A 453 -67.34 81.99 -153.30
N GLN A 454 -66.60 81.18 -154.06
CA GLN A 454 -65.51 81.65 -154.94
C GLN A 454 -66.06 82.42 -156.15
N LEU A 455 -67.19 81.99 -156.72
CA LEU A 455 -67.90 82.73 -157.76
C LEU A 455 -68.39 84.12 -157.29
N ALA A 456 -68.79 84.25 -156.02
CA ALA A 456 -69.24 85.52 -155.45
C ALA A 456 -68.10 86.53 -155.17
N ASN A 457 -66.85 86.07 -155.07
CA ASN A 457 -65.71 86.92 -154.69
C ASN A 457 -64.88 87.43 -155.88
N ALA A 458 -64.94 86.76 -157.05
CA ALA A 458 -64.12 87.13 -158.21
C ALA A 458 -64.78 88.16 -159.13
N SER A 459 -66.08 88.47 -158.95
CA SER A 459 -66.79 89.49 -159.72
C SER A 459 -67.99 90.03 -158.93
N PRO A 460 -68.25 91.35 -158.94
CA PRO A 460 -69.51 91.91 -158.42
C PRO A 460 -70.71 91.70 -159.36
N GLN A 461 -70.51 91.04 -160.52
CA GLN A 461 -71.57 90.71 -161.49
C GLN A 461 -72.03 89.26 -161.31
N SER A 462 -73.33 89.03 -161.43
CA SER A 462 -73.91 87.69 -161.20
C SER A 462 -73.48 86.68 -162.28
N GLU A 463 -73.48 85.38 -161.96
CA GLU A 463 -73.04 84.29 -162.86
C GLU A 463 -73.78 84.29 -164.22
N GLY A 464 -74.99 84.86 -164.28
CA GLY A 464 -75.75 85.05 -165.52
C GLY A 464 -75.18 86.14 -166.45
N GLU A 465 -74.59 87.20 -165.93
CA GLU A 465 -74.05 88.32 -166.73
C GLU A 465 -72.66 88.02 -167.32
N LEU A 466 -71.86 87.24 -166.59
CA LEU A 466 -70.52 86.80 -167.03
C LEU A 466 -70.58 85.86 -168.25
N ARG A 467 -71.60 85.00 -168.34
CA ARG A 467 -71.80 84.14 -169.53
C ARG A 467 -72.25 84.92 -170.77
N ALA A 468 -72.89 86.08 -170.61
CA ALA A 468 -73.31 86.92 -171.74
C ALA A 468 -72.15 87.77 -172.33
N ARG A 469 -71.23 88.25 -171.49
CA ARG A 469 -70.07 89.07 -171.94
C ARG A 469 -68.94 88.28 -172.57
N LEU A 470 -68.84 86.98 -172.28
CA LEU A 470 -67.84 86.08 -172.87
C LEU A 470 -68.32 85.42 -174.17
N ALA A 471 -69.56 85.67 -174.59
CA ALA A 471 -70.08 85.23 -175.88
C ALA A 471 -69.63 86.19 -177.00
N GLY A 472 -68.48 85.89 -177.63
CA GLY A 472 -68.03 86.56 -178.86
C GLY A 472 -66.62 87.16 -178.84
N LEU A 473 -65.82 86.93 -177.79
CA LEU A 473 -64.41 87.36 -177.78
C LEU A 473 -63.51 86.18 -178.16
N ASP A 474 -62.88 86.27 -179.34
CA ASP A 474 -62.00 85.25 -179.87
C ASP A 474 -60.60 85.38 -179.26
N VAL A 475 -60.15 84.30 -178.63
CA VAL A 475 -59.03 84.23 -177.68
C VAL A 475 -57.63 84.64 -178.21
N PRO A 476 -57.30 84.64 -179.53
CA PRO A 476 -55.94 85.01 -179.97
C PRO A 476 -55.54 86.49 -179.75
N ALA A 477 -56.48 87.43 -179.64
CA ALA A 477 -56.17 88.84 -179.42
C ALA A 477 -55.72 89.15 -177.96
N LEU A 478 -56.14 88.33 -176.99
CA LEU A 478 -55.79 88.44 -175.58
C LEU A 478 -54.42 87.86 -175.21
N GLU A 479 -53.72 87.17 -176.12
CA GLU A 479 -52.30 86.88 -175.91
C GLU A 479 -51.37 87.91 -176.58
N GLY A 480 -51.82 88.60 -177.64
CA GLY A 480 -51.05 89.69 -178.26
C GLY A 480 -50.87 90.93 -177.36
N GLU A 481 -51.87 91.24 -176.52
CA GLU A 481 -51.76 92.32 -175.52
C GLU A 481 -51.06 91.88 -174.21
N ARG A 482 -51.03 90.56 -173.93
CA ARG A 482 -50.29 89.98 -172.80
C ARG A 482 -48.77 90.08 -172.97
N GLU A 483 -48.27 90.12 -174.20
CA GLU A 483 -46.83 90.18 -174.49
C GLU A 483 -46.24 91.61 -174.42
N ARG A 484 -47.04 92.69 -174.55
CA ARG A 484 -46.54 94.08 -174.48
C ARG A 484 -46.53 94.68 -173.07
N CYS A 485 -47.56 94.45 -172.25
CA CYS A 485 -47.61 95.00 -170.89
C CYS A 485 -46.66 94.32 -169.88
N ARG A 486 -46.01 93.20 -170.22
CA ARG A 486 -45.01 92.54 -169.33
C ARG A 486 -43.63 93.19 -169.37
N THR A 487 -43.35 94.12 -170.29
CA THR A 487 -42.00 94.68 -170.47
C THR A 487 -41.70 95.97 -169.69
N GLU A 488 -42.68 96.64 -169.05
CA GLU A 488 -42.46 97.96 -168.42
C GLU A 488 -42.55 98.02 -166.88
N THR A 489 -42.89 96.93 -166.18
CA THR A 489 -42.97 96.91 -164.70
C THR A 489 -42.57 95.54 -164.14
N TRP A 490 -41.64 95.38 -163.21
CA TRP A 490 -40.91 96.40 -162.46
C TRP A 490 -39.76 95.75 -161.70
N SER A 491 -38.59 96.33 -161.90
CA SER A 491 -37.36 96.16 -161.16
C SER A 491 -37.45 96.70 -159.72
N VAL A 492 -36.72 96.03 -158.82
CA VAL A 492 -35.96 96.60 -157.69
C VAL A 492 -36.75 97.03 -156.43
N PRO A 493 -36.16 96.85 -155.24
CA PRO A 493 -36.82 96.29 -154.07
C PRO A 493 -36.95 97.32 -152.93
N CYS A 494 -37.29 96.79 -151.75
CA CYS A 494 -37.03 97.37 -150.42
C CYS A 494 -38.19 98.12 -149.73
N GLN A 495 -38.26 97.85 -148.42
CA GLN A 495 -38.80 98.64 -147.32
C GLN A 495 -40.32 98.81 -147.16
N ARG A 496 -40.81 98.23 -146.05
CA ARG A 496 -41.27 98.98 -144.86
C ARG A 496 -41.46 97.98 -143.72
N SER A 497 -40.76 98.13 -142.58
CA SER A 497 -41.10 98.99 -141.44
C SER A 497 -42.50 98.65 -140.91
N GLY A 498 -42.70 98.13 -139.69
CA GLY A 498 -42.31 98.71 -138.41
C GLY A 498 -43.55 99.37 -137.76
N ALA A 499 -43.82 99.03 -136.50
CA ALA A 499 -44.78 99.60 -135.55
C ALA A 499 -46.17 98.94 -135.35
N CYS A 500 -46.61 99.03 -134.09
CA CYS A 500 -47.99 98.90 -133.58
C CYS A 500 -48.56 97.47 -133.56
N GLN A 501 -49.47 97.06 -132.69
CA GLN A 501 -50.13 97.55 -131.48
C GLN A 501 -51.00 96.37 -131.01
N CYS A 502 -51.58 96.47 -129.81
CA CYS A 502 -52.93 96.02 -129.44
C CYS A 502 -53.51 94.78 -130.17
N GLY A 503 -53.82 93.69 -129.49
CA GLY A 503 -54.75 93.70 -128.37
C GLY A 503 -56.18 93.50 -128.87
N ARG A 504 -56.78 92.40 -128.40
CA ARG A 504 -58.22 92.09 -128.35
C ARG A 504 -58.91 91.66 -129.66
N GLY A 505 -59.84 90.72 -129.46
CA GLY A 505 -61.00 90.53 -130.33
C GLY A 505 -61.12 89.12 -130.87
N VAL A 506 -61.31 88.09 -130.03
CA VAL A 506 -62.64 87.62 -129.60
C VAL A 506 -63.45 86.96 -130.73
N ARG A 507 -63.70 85.66 -130.49
CA ARG A 507 -64.82 84.80 -130.93
C ARG A 507 -64.82 84.17 -132.32
N ALA A 508 -64.62 82.85 -132.30
CA ALA A 508 -65.60 81.78 -132.62
C ALA A 508 -66.19 81.76 -134.05
N PRO A 509 -66.31 80.57 -134.68
CA PRO A 509 -67.28 79.56 -134.24
C PRO A 509 -66.70 78.14 -134.18
N ARG A 510 -67.03 77.35 -133.17
CA ARG A 510 -68.07 76.29 -133.19
C ARG A 510 -67.94 75.27 -134.33
N SER A 511 -67.86 74.02 -133.87
CA SER A 511 -68.36 72.78 -134.47
C SER A 511 -67.51 72.04 -135.51
N GLY A 512 -67.06 70.84 -135.11
CA GLY A 512 -67.29 69.65 -135.94
C GLY A 512 -66.06 68.80 -136.27
N GLY A 513 -66.13 67.52 -135.88
CA GLY A 513 -65.36 66.40 -136.44
C GLY A 513 -63.93 66.35 -135.94
N VAL A 514 -63.43 65.25 -135.40
CA VAL A 514 -63.50 63.86 -135.88
C VAL A 514 -63.45 62.99 -134.61
N ARG A 515 -64.61 62.57 -134.11
CA ARG A 515 -65.28 61.26 -134.27
C ARG A 515 -64.53 60.10 -133.64
#